data_AF-A0A520H461-F1
#
_entry.id   AF-A0A520H461-F1
#
_cell.length_a   1.000
_cell.length_b   1.000
_cell.length_c   1.000
_cell.angle_alpha   90.00
_cell.angle_beta   90.00
_cell.angle_gamma   90.00
#
_symmetry.space_group_name_H-M   'P 1'
#
loop_
_entity.id
_entity.type
_entity.pdbx_description
1 polymer ?
#
loop_
_entity_poly.entity_id
_entity_poly.type
_entity_poly.pdbx_seq_one_letter_code
_entity_poly.pdbx_strand_id
1 'polypeptide(L)'
;SFAAVAADTSLAKPFRDLALVRQTSAEYDTLKPQVVVERLRPLAVPGGPWLGSAGEMVGVAYIRLNQRAQAGTLFGQIARDTTVPETIRQRAVQMAGALGVDATPNATPTEVSK
;
A
#
# COMPACT_ATOMS: atom_id res chain seq x y z
N SER A 1 -15.77 -2.05 17.96
CA SER A 1 -14.76 -2.70 17.10
C SER A 1 -14.30 -1.70 16.04
N PHE A 2 -13.18 -1.93 15.35
CA PHE A 2 -12.78 -1.07 14.24
C PHE A 2 -13.83 -1.03 13.11
N ALA A 3 -14.51 -2.16 12.85
CA ALA A 3 -15.61 -2.23 11.88
C ALA A 3 -16.75 -1.25 12.19
N ALA A 4 -17.15 -1.13 13.46
CA ALA A 4 -18.19 -0.17 13.86
C ALA A 4 -17.77 1.27 13.59
N VAL A 5 -16.51 1.63 13.90
CA VAL A 5 -15.98 2.99 13.67
C VAL A 5 -15.83 3.28 12.17
N ALA A 6 -15.40 2.31 11.37
CA ALA A 6 -15.26 2.46 9.93
C ALA A 6 -16.60 2.71 9.22
N ALA A 7 -17.69 2.12 9.74
CA ALA A 7 -19.04 2.23 9.19
C ALA A 7 -19.84 3.44 9.74
N ASP A 8 -19.39 4.08 10.81
CA ASP A 8 -20.12 5.17 11.46
C ASP A 8 -19.99 6.49 10.69
N THR A 9 -21.00 6.81 9.87
CA THR A 9 -21.03 8.01 9.03
C THR A 9 -21.15 9.32 9.81
N SER A 10 -21.41 9.27 11.12
CA SER A 10 -21.39 10.46 11.99
C SER A 10 -19.97 10.93 12.32
N LEU A 11 -18.97 10.06 12.21
CA LEU A 11 -17.57 10.39 12.46
C LEU A 11 -16.92 11.02 11.24
N ALA A 12 -15.93 11.90 11.45
CA ALA A 12 -15.16 12.47 10.35
C ALA A 12 -14.36 11.37 9.60
N LYS A 13 -14.23 11.55 8.28
CA LYS A 13 -13.60 10.57 7.39
C LYS A 13 -12.22 10.07 7.86
N PRO A 14 -11.29 10.91 8.39
CA PRO A 14 -9.99 10.43 8.85
C PRO A 14 -10.06 9.35 9.94
N PHE A 15 -11.04 9.44 10.85
CA PHE A 15 -11.22 8.43 11.90
C PHE A 15 -11.74 7.10 11.32
N ARG A 16 -12.63 7.17 10.32
CA ARG A 16 -13.16 5.98 9.65
C ARG A 16 -12.11 5.30 8.78
N ASP A 17 -11.29 6.10 8.07
CA ASP A 17 -10.18 5.58 7.27
C ASP A 17 -9.15 4.88 8.17
N LEU A 18 -8.77 5.49 9.30
CA LEU A 18 -7.88 4.88 10.29
C LEU A 18 -8.48 3.56 10.81
N ALA A 19 -9.77 3.55 11.12
CA ALA A 19 -10.46 2.35 11.57
C ALA A 19 -10.47 1.26 10.49
N LEU A 20 -10.68 1.60 9.22
CA LEU A 20 -10.65 0.64 8.11
C LEU A 20 -9.25 0.02 7.93
N VAL A 21 -8.19 0.81 8.04
CA VAL A 21 -6.79 0.32 8.02
C VAL A 21 -6.54 -0.63 9.19
N ARG A 22 -6.94 -0.24 10.41
CA ARG A 22 -6.75 -1.06 11.62
C ARG A 22 -7.57 -2.35 11.59
N GLN A 23 -8.81 -2.28 11.11
CA GLN A 23 -9.67 -3.46 10.93
C GLN A 23 -9.00 -4.43 9.95
N THR A 24 -8.60 -3.94 8.78
CA THR A 24 -8.02 -4.80 7.74
C THR A 24 -6.71 -5.42 8.19
N SER A 25 -5.87 -4.66 8.91
CA SER A 25 -4.65 -5.19 9.52
C SER A 25 -4.93 -6.29 10.55
N ALA A 26 -5.96 -6.13 11.40
CA ALA A 26 -6.32 -7.14 12.39
C ALA A 26 -6.92 -8.42 11.77
N GLU A 27 -7.56 -8.31 10.61
CA GLU A 27 -8.21 -9.42 9.91
C GLU A 27 -7.32 -10.04 8.81
N TYR A 28 -6.16 -9.45 8.51
CA TYR A 28 -5.42 -9.63 7.25
C TYR A 28 -5.18 -11.10 6.86
N ASP A 29 -4.71 -11.93 7.80
CA ASP A 29 -4.37 -13.34 7.54
C ASP A 29 -5.60 -14.21 7.26
N THR A 30 -6.78 -13.76 7.70
CA THR A 30 -8.05 -14.47 7.48
C THR A 30 -8.78 -14.01 6.23
N LEU A 31 -8.47 -12.82 5.71
CA LEU A 31 -9.14 -12.28 4.54
C LEU A 31 -8.62 -12.92 3.25
N LYS A 32 -9.53 -13.08 2.29
CA LYS A 32 -9.14 -13.28 0.89
C LYS A 32 -8.37 -12.05 0.41
N PRO A 33 -7.27 -12.21 -0.34
CA PRO A 33 -6.47 -11.07 -0.81
C PRO A 33 -7.29 -10.03 -1.60
N GLN A 34 -8.29 -10.47 -2.38
CA GLN A 34 -9.19 -9.58 -3.12
C GLN A 34 -9.92 -8.60 -2.20
N VAL A 35 -10.37 -9.06 -1.03
CA VAL A 35 -11.09 -8.24 -0.05
C VAL A 35 -10.16 -7.15 0.52
N VAL A 36 -8.89 -7.46 0.75
CA VAL A 36 -7.90 -6.46 1.19
C VAL A 36 -7.76 -5.36 0.13
N VAL A 37 -7.58 -5.75 -1.14
CA VAL A 37 -7.44 -4.79 -2.25
C VAL A 37 -8.69 -3.92 -2.36
N GLU A 38 -9.89 -4.52 -2.36
CA GLU A 38 -11.15 -3.78 -2.46
C GLU A 38 -11.33 -2.77 -1.33
N ARG A 39 -11.04 -3.16 -0.08
CA ARG A 39 -11.17 -2.29 1.08
C ARG A 39 -10.18 -1.12 1.07
N LEU A 40 -8.91 -1.41 0.77
CA LEU A 40 -7.82 -0.47 1.04
C LEU A 40 -7.32 0.30 -0.18
N ARG A 41 -7.67 -0.11 -1.41
CA ARG A 41 -7.27 0.60 -2.63
C ARG A 41 -7.61 2.10 -2.62
N PRO A 42 -8.77 2.56 -2.10
CA PRO A 42 -9.07 4.00 -2.02
C PRO A 42 -8.13 4.80 -1.09
N LEU A 43 -7.44 4.12 -0.17
CA LEU A 43 -6.51 4.72 0.80
C LEU A 43 -5.03 4.54 0.40
N ALA A 44 -4.74 3.54 -0.44
CA ALA A 44 -3.41 3.25 -0.98
C ALA A 44 -3.09 4.09 -2.22
N VAL A 45 -3.27 5.42 -2.12
CA VAL A 45 -3.08 6.38 -3.24
C VAL A 45 -1.89 7.31 -2.97
N PRO A 46 -1.12 7.70 -4.00
CA PRO A 46 0.00 8.65 -3.86
C PRO A 46 -0.38 9.95 -3.15
N GLY A 47 0.50 10.45 -2.27
CA GLY A 47 0.28 11.68 -1.48
C GLY A 47 -0.79 11.56 -0.39
N GLY A 48 -1.46 10.41 -0.27
CA GLY A 48 -2.44 10.15 0.78
C GLY A 48 -1.77 9.77 2.10
N PRO A 49 -2.33 10.17 3.26
CA PRO A 49 -1.74 9.90 4.58
C PRO A 49 -1.65 8.40 4.92
N TRP A 50 -2.39 7.57 4.18
CA TRP A 50 -2.48 6.12 4.39
C TRP A 50 -1.64 5.32 3.39
N LEU A 51 -0.96 5.95 2.43
CA LEU A 51 -0.24 5.26 1.37
C LEU A 51 0.73 4.21 1.91
N GLY A 52 1.53 4.55 2.93
CA GLY A 52 2.47 3.60 3.53
C GLY A 52 1.75 2.37 4.08
N SER A 53 0.90 2.54 5.09
CA SER A 53 0.28 1.41 5.79
C SER A 53 -0.76 0.66 4.95
N ALA A 54 -1.64 1.37 4.23
CA ALA A 54 -2.62 0.73 3.35
C ALA A 54 -1.96 0.13 2.12
N GLY A 55 -0.97 0.82 1.53
CA GLY A 55 -0.26 0.38 0.35
C GLY A 55 0.58 -0.87 0.59
N GLU A 56 1.25 -1.01 1.75
CA GLU A 56 1.97 -2.24 2.07
C GLU A 56 1.03 -3.46 2.11
N MET A 57 -0.14 -3.33 2.75
CA MET A 57 -1.14 -4.39 2.79
C MET A 57 -1.69 -4.72 1.40
N VAL A 58 -2.02 -3.71 0.59
CA VAL A 58 -2.50 -3.91 -0.79
C VAL A 58 -1.41 -4.54 -1.68
N GLY A 59 -0.16 -4.11 -1.53
CA GLY A 59 0.98 -4.64 -2.27
C GLY A 59 1.22 -6.12 -1.98
N VAL A 60 1.19 -6.53 -0.71
CA VAL A 60 1.28 -7.94 -0.35
C VAL A 60 0.06 -8.73 -0.84
N ALA A 61 -1.14 -8.16 -0.77
CA ALA A 61 -2.33 -8.81 -1.33
C ALA A 61 -2.21 -9.03 -2.84
N TYR A 62 -1.66 -8.07 -3.59
CA TYR A 62 -1.35 -8.24 -5.02
C TYR A 62 -0.34 -9.36 -5.28
N ILE A 63 0.70 -9.51 -4.44
CA ILE A 63 1.62 -10.66 -4.54
C ILE A 63 0.86 -11.98 -4.38
N ARG A 64 -0.02 -12.09 -3.38
CA ARG A 64 -0.84 -13.30 -3.13
C ARG A 64 -1.81 -13.60 -4.26
N LEU A 65 -2.16 -12.61 -5.07
CA LEU A 65 -3.00 -12.74 -6.28
C LEU A 65 -2.19 -13.03 -7.55
N ASN A 66 -0.88 -13.22 -7.44
CA ASN A 66 0.05 -13.32 -8.57
C ASN A 66 0.06 -12.05 -9.47
N GLN A 67 -0.38 -10.91 -8.93
CA GLN A 67 -0.43 -9.62 -9.61
C GLN A 67 0.86 -8.82 -9.38
N ARG A 68 2.00 -9.41 -9.76
CA ARG A 68 3.35 -8.90 -9.45
C ARG A 68 3.61 -7.48 -9.97
N ALA A 69 3.14 -7.15 -11.17
CA ALA A 69 3.31 -5.82 -11.76
C ALA A 69 2.59 -4.72 -10.95
N GLN A 70 1.37 -5.01 -10.48
CA GLN A 70 0.59 -4.08 -9.65
C GLN A 70 1.25 -3.89 -8.28
N ALA A 71 1.74 -4.99 -7.68
CA ALA A 71 2.49 -4.93 -6.44
C ALA A 71 3.77 -4.08 -6.59
N GLY A 72 4.57 -4.33 -7.62
CA GLY A 72 5.82 -3.61 -7.86
C GLY A 72 5.61 -2.11 -8.08
N THR A 73 4.57 -1.77 -8.85
CA THR A 73 4.17 -0.36 -9.07
C THR A 73 3.81 0.32 -7.74
N LEU A 74 3.00 -0.33 -6.91
CA LEU A 74 2.56 0.24 -5.64
C LEU A 74 3.71 0.40 -4.65
N PHE A 75 4.57 -0.61 -4.48
CA PHE A 75 5.77 -0.48 -3.65
C PHE A 75 6.72 0.61 -4.17
N GLY A 76 6.85 0.74 -5.50
CA GLY A 76 7.59 1.83 -6.11
C GLY A 76 6.99 3.22 -5.83
N GLN A 77 5.67 3.33 -5.68
CA GLN A 77 5.03 4.59 -5.27
C GLN A 77 5.32 4.90 -3.80
N ILE A 78 5.19 3.91 -2.91
CA ILE A 78 5.51 4.05 -1.48
C ILE A 78 6.97 4.48 -1.28
N ALA A 79 7.90 3.86 -2.01
CA ALA A 79 9.33 4.16 -1.93
C ALA A 79 9.69 5.60 -2.31
N ARG A 80 8.96 6.18 -3.27
CA ARG A 80 9.23 7.54 -3.81
C ARG A 80 8.49 8.65 -3.06
N ASP A 81 7.48 8.33 -2.26
CA ASP A 81 6.67 9.31 -1.57
C ASP A 81 7.34 9.77 -0.26
N THR A 82 7.93 10.97 -0.27
CA THR A 82 8.65 11.53 0.88
C THR A 82 7.76 11.81 2.09
N THR A 83 6.43 11.78 1.95
CA THR A 83 5.49 11.91 3.08
C THR A 83 5.34 10.62 3.89
N VAL A 84 5.72 9.48 3.31
CA VAL A 84 5.77 8.18 3.99
C VAL A 84 7.04 8.10 4.86
N PRO A 85 6.98 7.62 6.13
CA PRO A 85 8.17 7.46 6.97
C PRO A 85 9.30 6.66 6.29
N GLU A 86 10.55 7.11 6.47
CA GLU A 86 11.73 6.55 5.79
C GLU A 86 11.87 5.03 5.96
N THR A 87 11.58 4.49 7.14
CA THR A 87 11.64 3.05 7.40
C THR A 87 10.67 2.24 6.55
N ILE A 88 9.48 2.78 6.25
CA ILE A 88 8.50 2.17 5.35
C ILE A 88 8.99 2.29 3.90
N ARG A 89 9.54 3.45 3.51
CA ARG A 89 10.09 3.64 2.16
C ARG A 89 11.23 2.67 1.86
N GLN A 90 12.17 2.50 2.78
CA GLN A 90 13.28 1.56 2.62
C GLN A 90 12.81 0.13 2.42
N ARG A 91 11.79 -0.31 3.18
CA ARG A 91 11.19 -1.63 2.98
C ARG A 91 10.52 -1.72 1.61
N ALA A 92 9.79 -0.68 1.20
CA ALA A 92 9.14 -0.63 -0.09
C ALA A 92 10.14 -0.67 -1.27
N VAL A 93 11.33 -0.06 -1.15
CA VAL A 93 12.40 -0.19 -2.15
C VAL A 93 12.80 -1.66 -2.34
N GLN A 94 13.02 -2.39 -1.24
CA GLN A 94 13.38 -3.81 -1.31
C GLN A 94 12.28 -4.64 -1.97
N MET A 95 11.02 -4.40 -1.60
CA MET A 95 9.86 -5.09 -2.17
C MET A 95 9.69 -4.78 -3.66
N ALA A 96 9.85 -3.51 -4.07
CA ALA A 96 9.79 -3.09 -5.47
C ALA A 96 10.89 -3.77 -6.30
N GLY A 97 12.13 -3.79 -5.81
CA GLY A 97 13.28 -4.44 -6.47
C GLY A 97 13.06 -5.94 -6.68
N ALA A 98 12.56 -6.65 -5.66
CA ALA A 98 12.21 -8.07 -5.76
C ALA A 98 11.09 -8.36 -6.79
N LEU A 99 10.35 -7.33 -7.19
CA LEU A 99 9.28 -7.38 -8.19
C LEU A 99 9.70 -6.79 -9.54
N GLY A 100 10.97 -6.44 -9.71
CA GLY A 100 11.53 -5.91 -10.96
C GLY A 100 11.32 -4.41 -11.18
N VAL A 101 10.98 -3.66 -10.14
CA VAL A 101 10.84 -2.20 -10.20
C VAL A 101 12.01 -1.55 -9.48
N ASP A 102 12.86 -0.83 -10.21
CA ASP A 102 13.87 0.03 -9.59
C ASP A 102 13.17 1.27 -8.99
N ALA A 103 13.16 1.32 -7.66
CA ALA A 103 12.57 2.40 -6.89
C ALA A 103 13.61 3.13 -6.03
N THR A 104 14.89 2.99 -6.34
CA THR A 104 15.94 3.70 -5.61
C THR A 104 15.85 5.21 -5.84
N PRO A 105 16.18 6.05 -4.84
CA PRO A 105 16.14 7.51 -4.99
C PRO A 105 17.01 8.06 -6.13
N ASN A 106 18.03 7.29 -6.55
CA ASN A 106 18.98 7.63 -7.61
C ASN A 106 18.70 6.90 -8.94
N ALA A 107 17.56 6.24 -9.08
CA ALA A 107 17.18 5.60 -10.34
C ALA A 107 17.01 6.67 -11.44
N THR A 108 18.06 6.92 -12.20
CA THR A 108 17.97 7.60 -13.50
C THR A 108 17.02 6.80 -14.39
N PRO A 109 16.13 7.43 -15.19
CA PRO A 109 15.33 6.71 -16.18
C PRO A 109 16.28 6.00 -17.13
N THR A 110 16.43 4.67 -16.97
CA THR A 110 17.37 3.90 -17.77
C THR A 110 16.94 3.95 -19.23
N GLU A 111 17.88 4.36 -20.07
CA GLU A 111 17.86 4.24 -21.52
C GLU A 111 17.33 2.87 -21.95
N VAL A 112 16.44 2.89 -22.94
CA VAL A 112 16.10 1.71 -23.72
C VAL A 112 17.34 1.37 -24.56
N SER A 113 18.16 0.44 -24.06
CA SER A 113 19.17 -0.20 -24.91
C SER A 113 18.47 -1.04 -25.97
N LYS A 114 18.83 -0.75 -27.23
CA LYS A 114 18.44 -1.43 -28.47
C LYS A 114 18.63 -2.93 -28.45
#